data_AF-G5QHH4-F1
#
_entry.id   AF-G5QHH4-F1
#
_cell.length_a   1.000
_cell.length_b   1.000
_cell.length_c   1.000
_cell.angle_alpha   90.00
_cell.angle_beta   90.00
_cell.angle_gamma   90.00
#
_symmetry.space_group_name_H-M   'P 1'
#
loop_
_entity.id
_entity.type
_entity.pdbx_description
1 polymer ?
#
loop_
_entity_poly.entity_id
_entity_poly.type
_entity_poly.pdbx_seq_one_letter_code
_entity_poly.pdbx_strand_id
1 'polypeptide(L)' 'MKKINHWINGKNVAGNDYFQTTNPATGDVLAEVASGGEAEVNQAVAAAKEAFPKWANLPMKERA' A
#
# COMPACT_ATOMS: atom_id res chain seq x y z
N MET A 1 14.99 2.67 -12.99
CA MET A 1 14.19 1.63 -12.29
C MET A 1 13.00 2.27 -11.62
N LYS A 2 11.81 1.67 -11.74
CA LYS A 2 10.58 2.22 -11.15
C LYS A 2 10.46 1.72 -9.70
N LYS A 3 10.33 2.64 -8.75
CA LYS A 3 10.04 2.32 -7.34
C LYS A 3 8.54 2.45 -7.07
N ILE A 4 7.98 1.45 -6.42
CA ILE A 4 6.57 1.40 -6.01
C ILE A 4 6.55 1.49 -4.48
N ASN A 5 5.94 2.57 -3.99
CA ASN A 5 5.79 2.87 -2.58
C ASN A 5 4.43 2.38 -2.05
N HIS A 6 4.28 2.34 -0.74
CA HIS A 6 3.00 2.03 -0.11
C HIS A 6 2.00 3.18 -0.29
N TRP A 7 0.72 2.85 -0.31
CA TRP A 7 -0.36 3.83 -0.28
C TRP A 7 -1.10 3.71 1.05
N ILE A 8 -0.83 4.63 1.97
CA ILE A 8 -1.34 4.59 3.35
C ILE A 8 -2.00 5.93 3.65
N ASN A 9 -3.23 5.88 4.18
CA ASN A 9 -4.02 7.07 4.53
C ASN A 9 -4.14 8.10 3.40
N GLY A 10 -4.34 7.63 2.16
CA GLY A 10 -4.46 8.51 0.99
C GLY A 10 -3.15 9.18 0.54
N LYS A 11 -2.00 8.70 1.01
CA LYS A 11 -0.68 9.26 0.70
C LYS A 11 0.29 8.20 0.20
N ASN A 12 1.25 8.64 -0.61
CA ASN A 12 2.39 7.83 -1.02
C ASN A 12 3.41 7.80 0.14
N VAL A 13 3.67 6.61 0.68
CA VAL A 13 4.56 6.40 1.83
C VAL A 13 5.72 5.51 1.39
N ALA A 14 6.93 6.05 1.43
CA ALA A 14 8.15 5.28 1.15
C ALA A 14 8.34 4.20 2.23
N GLY A 15 8.76 3.01 1.81
CA GLY A 15 9.15 1.95 2.73
C GLY A 15 10.63 2.07 3.11
N ASN A 16 11.01 1.42 4.19
CA ASN A 16 12.42 1.35 4.60
C ASN A 16 13.24 0.40 3.71
N ASP A 17 12.65 -0.73 3.33
CA ASP A 17 13.27 -1.73 2.46
C ASP A 17 12.47 -1.91 1.17
N TYR A 18 13.12 -2.43 0.13
CA TYR A 18 12.50 -2.72 -1.16
C TYR A 18 12.95 -4.07 -1.69
N PHE A 19 12.08 -4.76 -2.42
CA PHE A 19 12.42 -5.98 -3.13
C PHE A 19 12.13 -5.86 -4.62
N GLN A 20 12.92 -6.57 -5.42
CA GLN A 20 12.76 -6.57 -6.86
C GLN A 20 11.64 -7.52 -7.28
N THR A 21 10.75 -7.03 -8.14
CA THR A 21 9.85 -7.88 -8.90
C THR A 21 10.44 -8.09 -10.29
N THR A 22 10.52 -9.34 -10.71
CA THR A 22 11.12 -9.74 -11.98
C THR A 22 10.06 -10.31 -12.92
N ASN A 23 10.31 -10.22 -14.21
CA ASN A 23 9.52 -10.87 -15.23
C ASN A 23 9.80 -12.39 -15.17
N PRO A 24 8.81 -13.25 -14.90
CA PRO A 24 9.03 -14.69 -14.80
C PRO A 24 9.43 -15.34 -16.14
N ALA A 25 9.16 -14.69 -17.28
CA ALA A 25 9.50 -15.22 -18.60
C ALA A 25 10.93 -14.88 -19.05
N THR A 26 11.47 -13.73 -18.63
CA THR A 26 12.78 -13.23 -19.10
C THR A 26 13.82 -13.07 -18.00
N GLY A 27 13.40 -13.03 -16.74
CA GLY A 27 14.27 -12.75 -15.59
C GLY A 27 14.55 -11.26 -15.37
N ASP A 28 14.10 -10.38 -16.26
CA ASP A 28 14.37 -8.94 -16.17
C ASP A 28 13.67 -8.30 -14.97
N VAL A 29 14.34 -7.33 -14.33
CA VAL A 29 13.74 -6.56 -13.23
C VAL A 29 12.70 -5.58 -13.77
N LEU A 30 11.45 -5.72 -13.31
CA LEU A 30 10.33 -4.86 -13.66
C LEU A 30 10.27 -3.60 -12.78
N ALA A 31 10.39 -3.77 -11.47
CA ALA A 31 10.28 -2.69 -10.49
C ALA A 31 10.87 -3.10 -9.13
N GLU A 32 11.06 -2.11 -8.27
CA GLU A 32 11.34 -2.30 -6.84
C GLU A 32 10.10 -1.91 -6.04
N VAL A 33 9.59 -2.82 -5.22
CA VAL A 33 8.38 -2.62 -4.41
C VAL A 33 8.77 -2.50 -2.94
N ALA A 34 8.21 -1.51 -2.25
CA ALA A 34 8.43 -1.30 -0.83
C ALA A 34 8.04 -2.57 -0.04
N SER A 35 8.95 -3.05 0.79
CA SER A 35 8.69 -4.11 1.76
C SER A 35 7.84 -3.55 2.90
N GLY A 36 6.80 -4.27 3.30
CA GLY A 36 5.91 -3.85 4.38
C GLY A 36 6.50 -4.19 5.74
N GLY A 37 7.19 -3.24 6.37
CA GLY A 37 7.71 -3.37 7.72
C GLY A 37 6.63 -3.15 8.79
N GLU A 38 6.99 -3.41 10.05
CA GLU A 38 6.08 -3.27 11.18
C GLU A 38 5.51 -1.84 11.31
N ALA A 39 6.35 -0.83 11.07
CA ALA A 39 5.95 0.56 11.17
C ALA A 39 4.90 0.93 10.12
N GLU A 40 5.12 0.55 8.86
CA GLU A 40 4.18 0.83 7.77
C GLU A 40 2.86 0.08 7.96
N VAL A 41 2.92 -1.18 8.43
CA VAL A 41 1.72 -1.96 8.76
C VAL A 41 0.93 -1.31 9.89
N ASN A 42 1.58 -0.89 10.98
CA ASN A 42 0.91 -0.23 12.09
C ASN A 42 0.25 1.08 11.67
N GLN A 43 0.91 1.89 10.83
CA GLN A 43 0.33 3.11 10.25
C GLN A 43 -0.89 2.80 9.39
N ALA A 44 -0.83 1.77 8.53
CA ALA A 44 -1.94 1.36 7.69
C ALA A 44 -3.15 0.90 8.50
N VAL A 45 -2.93 0.10 9.54
CA VAL A 45 -3.98 -0.39 10.43
C VAL A 45 -4.62 0.76 11.21
N ALA A 46 -3.83 1.68 11.75
CA ALA A 46 -4.35 2.84 12.47
C ALA A 46 -5.23 3.71 11.56
N ALA A 47 -4.74 4.05 10.36
CA ALA A 47 -5.50 4.84 9.39
C ALA A 47 -6.79 4.15 8.95
N ALA A 48 -6.75 2.83 8.71
CA ALA A 48 -7.94 2.07 8.35
C ALA A 48 -8.97 2.04 9.48
N LYS A 49 -8.54 1.88 10.75
CA LYS A 49 -9.42 1.93 11.93
C LYS A 49 -10.08 3.29 12.09
N GLU A 50 -9.36 4.37 11.87
CA GLU A 50 -9.90 5.74 11.93
C GLU A 50 -10.91 6.01 10.80
N ALA A 51 -10.64 5.55 9.58
CA ALA A 51 -11.52 5.75 8.44
C ALA A 51 -12.78 4.87 8.48
N PHE A 52 -12.71 3.70 9.13
CA PHE A 52 -13.75 2.67 9.06
C PHE A 52 -15.14 3.14 9.51
N PRO A 53 -15.34 3.85 10.65
CA PRO A 53 -16.67 4.29 11.06
C PRO A 53 -17.33 5.20 10.02
N LYS A 54 -16.57 6.13 9.44
CA LYS A 54 -17.08 7.03 8.40
C LYS A 54 -17.45 6.25 7.14
N TRP A 55 -16.58 5.33 6.71
CA TRP A 55 -16.83 4.50 5.53
C TRP A 55 -18.03 3.54 5.72
N ALA A 56 -18.10 2.85 6.84
CA ALA A 56 -19.14 1.86 7.14
C ALA A 56 -20.54 2.48 7.21
N ASN A 57 -20.64 3.73 7.66
CA ASN A 57 -21.89 4.46 7.77
C ASN A 57 -22.38 5.10 6.46
N LEU A 58 -21.61 5.03 5.37
CA LEU A 58 -22.06 5.57 4.09
C LEU A 58 -23.29 4.81 3.56
N PRO A 59 -24.26 5.49 2.91
CA PRO A 59 -25.34 4.83 2.20
C PRO A 59 -24.79 3.84 1.16
N MET A 60 -25.51 2.74 0.92
CA MET A 60 -25.07 1.71 -0.04
C MET A 60 -24.75 2.32 -1.42
N LYS A 61 -25.55 3.27 -1.87
CA LYS A 61 -25.39 3.94 -3.17
C LYS A 61 -24.10 4.76 -3.27
N GLU A 62 -23.51 5.19 -2.14
CA GLU A 62 -22.25 5.94 -2.10
C GLU A 62 -21.01 5.03 -1.96
N ARG A 63 -21.22 3.73 -1.66
CA ARG A 63 -20.16 2.72 -1.54
C ARG A 63 -20.04 1.78 -2.74
N ALA A 64 -21.10 1.67 -3.54
CA ALA A 64 -21.22 0.74 -4.68
C ALA A 64 -20.42 1.19 -5.91
#